data_AF-A0AAU5NT53-F1
#
_entry.id   AF-A0AAU5NT53-F1
#
_cell.length_a   1.000
_cell.length_b   1.000
_cell.length_c   1.000
_cell.angle_alpha   90.00
_cell.angle_beta   90.00
_cell.angle_gamma   90.00
#
_symmetry.space_group_name_H-M   'P 1'
#
loop_
_entity.id
_entity.type
_entity.pdbx_description
1 polymer ?
#
loop_
_entity_poly.entity_id
_entity_poly.type
_entity_poly.pdbx_seq_one_letter_code
_entity_poly.pdbx_strand_id
1 'polypeptide(L)'
;MPRAGLTAAAVTEAAAALVDEVGFDQLGMGLVAERLGVKTPSLYKHVTGQTDLAHRIAILAMNQCADAIRDAIQGRSGTEALARGAQAMRTFVKDHHGRYAAANAARPTGPDDPLIDALNRVVDSWAAMLHGYHIDPDQQIHALRMLRTVLHGYASLEAAGGFQFATDIDDSFTWMIDFIDHGLQETPATSTHSAPSRTTAPDVTL
;
A
#
# COMPACT_ATOMS: atom_id res chain seq x y z
N MET A 1 -2.54 38.03 -0.04
CA MET A 1 -3.14 36.68 -0.18
C MET A 1 -3.68 36.26 1.18
N PRO A 2 -4.97 35.97 1.35
CA PRO A 2 -5.48 35.47 2.62
C PRO A 2 -4.84 34.10 2.85
N ARG A 3 -4.18 33.90 4.01
CA ARG A 3 -3.65 32.59 4.38
C ARG A 3 -4.84 31.63 4.46
N ALA A 4 -4.89 30.63 3.57
CA ALA A 4 -5.76 29.49 3.78
C ALA A 4 -5.51 29.00 5.21
N GLY A 5 -6.57 28.94 6.02
CA GLY A 5 -6.47 28.58 7.42
C GLY A 5 -5.74 27.25 7.55
N LEU A 6 -4.84 27.16 8.53
CA LEU A 6 -4.19 25.89 8.85
C LEU A 6 -5.27 24.87 9.22
N THR A 7 -5.24 23.69 8.62
CA THR A 7 -6.16 22.58 8.91
C THR A 7 -5.36 21.30 9.15
N ALA A 8 -5.97 20.30 9.80
CA ALA A 8 -5.33 19.00 9.98
C ALA A 8 -4.95 18.36 8.64
N ALA A 9 -5.83 18.45 7.63
CA ALA A 9 -5.55 17.96 6.28
C ALA A 9 -4.36 18.68 5.65
N ALA A 10 -4.29 20.00 5.72
CA ALA A 10 -3.17 20.77 5.17
C ALA A 10 -1.83 20.46 5.87
N VAL A 11 -1.86 20.22 7.18
CA VAL A 11 -0.67 19.77 7.94
C VAL A 11 -0.23 18.38 7.49
N THR A 12 -1.17 17.44 7.35
CA THR A 12 -0.87 16.07 6.89
C THR A 12 -0.29 16.08 5.48
N GLU A 13 -0.89 16.81 4.53
CA GLU A 13 -0.39 16.88 3.14
C GLU A 13 1.01 17.49 3.07
N ALA A 14 1.26 18.58 3.80
CA ALA A 14 2.58 19.20 3.83
C ALA A 14 3.63 18.27 4.47
N ALA A 15 3.25 17.52 5.50
CA ALA A 15 4.13 16.54 6.12
C ALA A 15 4.37 15.31 5.23
N ALA A 16 3.36 14.83 4.50
CA ALA A 16 3.50 13.76 3.52
C ALA A 16 4.45 14.14 2.39
N ALA A 17 4.30 15.35 1.84
CA ALA A 17 5.22 15.90 0.85
C ALA A 17 6.64 16.07 1.41
N LEU A 18 6.78 16.53 2.67
CA LEU A 18 8.08 16.65 3.32
C LEU A 18 8.78 15.29 3.44
N VAL A 19 8.11 14.23 3.91
CA VAL A 19 8.76 12.93 4.10
C VAL A 19 9.15 12.26 2.78
N ASP A 20 8.49 12.59 1.68
CA ASP A 20 8.93 12.15 0.35
C ASP A 20 10.23 12.84 -0.11
N GLU A 21 10.59 13.98 0.47
CA GLU A 21 11.84 14.68 0.14
C GLU A 21 12.98 14.32 1.09
N VAL A 22 12.70 14.20 2.39
CA VAL A 22 13.74 14.04 3.42
C VAL A 22 13.78 12.65 4.04
N GLY A 23 12.85 11.77 3.67
CA GLY A 23 12.66 10.46 4.27
C GLY A 23 11.76 10.48 5.51
N PHE A 24 11.04 9.37 5.74
CA PHE A 24 10.10 9.22 6.85
C PHE A 24 10.74 9.31 8.23
N ASP A 25 11.94 8.76 8.38
CA ASP A 25 12.69 8.78 9.65
C ASP A 25 13.05 10.21 10.10
N GLN A 26 13.04 11.17 9.18
CA GLN A 26 13.32 12.58 9.43
C GLN A 26 12.05 13.41 9.67
N LEU A 27 10.87 12.78 9.79
CA LEU A 27 9.64 13.49 10.13
C LEU A 27 9.84 14.24 11.45
N GLY A 28 9.54 15.54 11.45
CA GLY A 28 9.67 16.36 12.65
C GLY A 28 8.71 17.55 12.63
N MET A 29 8.07 17.82 13.77
CA MET A 29 7.10 18.92 13.90
C MET A 29 7.70 20.29 13.55
N GLY A 30 8.99 20.50 13.84
CA GLY A 30 9.71 21.72 13.48
C GLY A 30 9.84 21.92 11.96
N LEU A 31 10.27 20.89 11.23
CA LEU A 31 10.41 20.93 9.77
C LEU A 31 9.05 21.13 9.08
N VAL A 32 7.99 20.51 9.60
CA VAL A 32 6.63 20.73 9.08
C VAL A 32 6.17 22.17 9.31
N ALA A 33 6.46 22.75 10.47
CA ALA A 33 6.10 24.13 10.78
C ALA A 33 6.85 25.13 9.90
N GLU A 34 8.15 24.90 9.69
CA GLU A 34 9.00 25.67 8.79
C GLU A 34 8.45 25.64 7.36
N ARG A 35 8.15 24.44 6.85
CA ARG A 35 7.55 24.24 5.52
C ARG A 35 6.24 25.00 5.33
N LEU A 36 5.41 25.04 6.36
CA LEU A 36 4.12 25.74 6.35
C LEU A 36 4.24 27.25 6.66
N GLY A 37 5.44 27.74 6.98
CA GLY A 37 5.66 29.13 7.34
C GLY A 37 4.88 29.56 8.60
N VAL A 38 4.76 28.66 9.57
CA VAL A 38 4.08 28.87 10.86
C VAL A 38 5.00 28.52 12.03
N LYS A 39 4.61 28.91 13.25
CA LYS A 39 5.33 28.48 14.46
C LYS A 39 4.88 27.07 14.84
N THR A 40 5.79 26.24 15.34
CA THR A 40 5.49 24.85 15.77
C THR A 40 4.26 24.74 16.71
N PRO A 41 4.06 25.63 17.71
CA PRO A 41 2.86 25.62 18.55
C PRO A 41 1.53 25.72 17.78
N SER A 42 1.53 26.30 16.57
CA SER A 42 0.33 26.40 15.72
C SER A 42 -0.13 25.04 15.18
N LEU A 43 0.79 24.08 14.98
CA LEU A 43 0.46 22.74 14.47
C LEU A 43 -0.36 21.93 15.48
N TYR A 44 -0.08 22.08 16.78
CA TYR A 44 -0.73 21.31 17.83
C TYR A 44 -2.22 21.61 18.02
N LYS A 45 -2.74 22.65 17.35
CA LYS A 45 -4.19 22.89 17.24
C LYS A 45 -4.89 21.95 16.26
N HIS A 46 -4.12 21.22 15.44
CA HIS A 46 -4.61 20.42 14.32
C HIS A 46 -4.18 18.96 14.38
N VAL A 47 -3.03 18.68 15.00
CA VAL A 47 -2.51 17.32 15.21
C VAL A 47 -1.99 17.20 16.65
N THR A 48 -2.14 16.04 17.28
CA THR A 48 -1.81 15.87 18.71
C THR A 48 -0.31 15.66 18.94
N GLY A 49 0.44 15.31 17.90
CA GLY A 49 1.89 15.15 17.94
C GLY A 49 2.43 14.46 16.70
N GLN A 50 3.73 14.14 16.73
CA GLN A 50 4.42 13.50 15.60
C GLN A 50 3.87 12.10 15.30
N THR A 51 3.49 11.32 16.32
CA THR A 51 2.88 9.99 16.14
C THR A 51 1.52 10.08 15.45
N ASP A 52 0.66 11.02 15.86
CA ASP A 52 -0.62 11.29 15.19
C ASP A 52 -0.41 11.74 13.74
N LEU A 53 0.57 12.62 13.51
CA LEU A 53 0.92 13.06 12.16
C LEU A 53 1.43 11.91 11.28
N ALA A 54 2.30 11.04 11.79
CA ALA A 54 2.77 9.85 11.09
C ALA A 54 1.61 8.91 10.73
N HIS A 55 0.67 8.70 11.65
CA HIS A 55 -0.52 7.87 11.42
C HIS A 55 -1.44 8.48 10.36
N ARG A 56 -1.63 9.81 10.38
CA ARG A 56 -2.39 10.52 9.34
C ARG A 56 -1.74 10.41 7.96
N ILE A 57 -0.41 10.49 7.89
CA ILE A 57 0.34 10.28 6.63
C ILE A 57 0.13 8.85 6.13
N ALA A 58 0.17 7.85 7.02
CA ALA A 58 -0.09 6.46 6.67
C ALA A 58 -1.49 6.25 6.06
N ILE A 59 -2.52 6.80 6.69
CA ILE A 59 -3.91 6.75 6.19
C ILE A 59 -4.01 7.45 4.82
N LEU A 60 -3.41 8.64 4.67
CA LEU A 60 -3.38 9.36 3.41
C LEU A 60 -2.72 8.54 2.31
N ALA A 61 -1.54 7.97 2.57
CA ALA A 61 -0.78 7.19 1.61
C ALA A 61 -1.51 5.93 1.17
N MET A 62 -2.17 5.21 2.07
CA MET A 62 -2.96 4.02 1.70
C MET A 62 -4.19 4.38 0.87
N ASN A 63 -4.87 5.49 1.19
CA ASN A 63 -5.98 5.97 0.36
C ASN A 63 -5.51 6.35 -1.05
N GLN A 64 -4.42 7.11 -1.17
CA GLN A 64 -3.86 7.50 -2.47
C GLN A 64 -3.35 6.30 -3.28
N CYS A 65 -2.72 5.32 -2.63
CA CYS A 65 -2.29 4.08 -3.27
C CYS A 65 -3.49 3.27 -3.77
N ALA A 66 -4.54 3.12 -2.95
CA ALA A 66 -5.77 2.47 -3.35
C ALA A 66 -6.44 3.19 -4.54
N ASP A 67 -6.41 4.53 -4.53
CA ASP A 67 -6.93 5.34 -5.63
C ASP A 67 -6.16 5.08 -6.93
N ALA A 68 -4.83 5.14 -6.88
CA ALA A 68 -3.98 4.89 -8.03
C ALA A 68 -4.19 3.49 -8.62
N ILE A 69 -4.29 2.45 -7.78
CA ILE A 69 -4.53 1.07 -8.23
C ILE A 69 -5.91 0.94 -8.85
N ARG A 70 -6.96 1.39 -8.15
CA ARG A 70 -8.35 1.30 -8.63
C ARG A 70 -8.50 1.97 -10.00
N ASP A 71 -8.00 3.19 -10.14
CA ASP A 71 -8.13 3.97 -11.38
C ASP A 71 -7.35 3.29 -12.52
N ALA A 72 -6.22 2.65 -12.21
CA ALA A 72 -5.44 1.88 -13.19
C ALA A 72 -6.11 0.57 -13.63
N ILE A 73 -6.91 -0.09 -12.78
CA ILE A 73 -7.60 -1.34 -13.12
C ILE A 73 -9.02 -1.12 -13.67
N GLN A 74 -9.58 0.08 -13.52
CA GLN A 74 -10.97 0.36 -13.91
C GLN A 74 -11.25 0.00 -15.39
N GLY A 75 -12.27 -0.83 -15.61
CA GLY A 75 -12.68 -1.27 -16.94
C GLY A 75 -11.77 -2.32 -17.58
N ARG A 76 -10.82 -2.90 -16.83
CA ARG A 76 -9.86 -3.91 -17.29
C ARG A 76 -10.03 -5.22 -16.52
N SER A 77 -9.50 -6.31 -17.07
CA SER A 77 -9.48 -7.63 -16.44
C SER A 77 -8.22 -8.42 -16.81
N GLY A 78 -7.97 -9.53 -16.09
CA GLY A 78 -6.88 -10.46 -16.38
C GLY A 78 -5.50 -9.80 -16.39
N THR A 79 -4.68 -10.17 -17.39
CA THR A 79 -3.32 -9.68 -17.59
C THR A 79 -3.22 -8.15 -17.62
N GLU A 80 -4.14 -7.47 -18.32
CA GLU A 80 -4.06 -6.01 -18.44
C GLU A 80 -4.32 -5.31 -17.09
N ALA A 81 -5.29 -5.79 -16.32
CA ALA A 81 -5.58 -5.25 -14.99
C ALA A 81 -4.40 -5.48 -14.04
N LEU A 82 -3.79 -6.67 -14.06
CA LEU A 82 -2.61 -6.98 -13.25
C LEU A 82 -1.45 -6.04 -13.60
N ALA A 83 -1.10 -5.92 -14.89
CA ALA A 83 0.01 -5.09 -15.33
C ALA A 83 -0.19 -3.60 -14.99
N ARG A 84 -1.39 -3.06 -15.22
CA ARG A 84 -1.69 -1.65 -14.94
C ARG A 84 -1.72 -1.36 -13.45
N GLY A 85 -2.37 -2.22 -12.65
CA GLY A 85 -2.40 -2.07 -11.20
C GLY A 85 -1.00 -2.17 -10.59
N ALA A 86 -0.19 -3.12 -11.06
CA ALA A 86 1.19 -3.31 -10.59
C ALA A 86 2.06 -2.09 -10.92
N GLN A 87 1.96 -1.57 -12.14
CA GLN A 87 2.67 -0.36 -12.53
C GLN A 87 2.23 0.86 -11.70
N ALA A 88 0.94 0.99 -11.41
CA ALA A 88 0.43 2.08 -10.57
C ALA A 88 0.98 2.01 -9.14
N MET A 89 0.98 0.84 -8.52
CA MET A 89 1.58 0.65 -7.19
C MET A 89 3.09 0.91 -7.21
N ARG A 90 3.83 0.39 -8.20
CA ARG A 90 5.26 0.65 -8.36
C ARG A 90 5.56 2.15 -8.47
N THR A 91 4.82 2.85 -9.32
CA THR A 91 4.96 4.30 -9.52
C THR A 91 4.66 5.06 -8.23
N PHE A 92 3.57 4.72 -7.54
CA PHE A 92 3.23 5.34 -6.26
C PHE A 92 4.35 5.15 -5.22
N VAL A 93 4.88 3.94 -5.06
CA VAL A 93 5.95 3.66 -4.09
C VAL A 93 7.24 4.43 -4.44
N LYS A 94 7.58 4.58 -5.72
CA LYS A 94 8.76 5.33 -6.16
C LYS A 94 8.60 6.83 -5.91
N ASP A 95 7.49 7.40 -6.37
CA ASP A 95 7.24 8.85 -6.32
C ASP A 95 6.94 9.32 -4.89
N HIS A 96 6.44 8.42 -4.05
CA HIS A 96 5.95 8.71 -2.70
C HIS A 96 6.55 7.77 -1.64
N HIS A 97 7.85 7.49 -1.76
CA HIS A 97 8.55 6.52 -0.92
C HIS A 97 8.47 6.84 0.60
N GLY A 98 8.51 8.12 0.97
CA GLY A 98 8.46 8.57 2.36
C GLY A 98 7.10 8.32 3.01
N ARG A 99 6.01 8.75 2.35
CA ARG A 99 4.65 8.49 2.87
C ARG A 99 4.29 7.00 2.78
N TYR A 100 4.80 6.27 1.80
CA TYR A 100 4.62 4.82 1.72
C TYR A 100 5.35 4.09 2.85
N ALA A 101 6.56 4.54 3.22
CA ALA A 101 7.27 4.04 4.40
C ALA A 101 6.46 4.25 5.69
N ALA A 102 5.83 5.42 5.86
CA ALA A 102 4.92 5.68 6.97
C ALA A 102 3.76 4.67 7.03
N ALA A 103 3.13 4.40 5.87
CA ALA A 103 2.06 3.41 5.77
C ALA A 103 2.51 1.98 6.09
N ASN A 104 3.71 1.58 5.66
CA ASN A 104 4.24 0.25 5.92
C ASN A 104 4.59 0.04 7.41
N ALA A 105 5.05 1.10 8.08
CA ALA A 105 5.37 1.09 9.51
C ALA A 105 4.11 1.13 10.41
N ALA A 106 3.03 1.77 9.94
CA ALA A 106 1.83 1.98 10.73
C ALA A 106 1.10 0.67 11.09
N ARG A 107 0.38 0.71 12.22
CA ARG A 107 -0.52 -0.35 12.68
C ARG A 107 -1.81 0.31 13.16
N PRO A 108 -2.99 -0.31 12.93
CA PRO A 108 -4.23 0.17 13.52
C PRO A 108 -4.11 0.27 15.05
N THR A 109 -4.63 1.36 15.61
CA THR A 109 -4.60 1.66 17.04
C THR A 109 -5.86 1.16 17.78
N GLY A 110 -6.87 0.72 17.04
CA GLY A 110 -8.12 0.18 17.55
C GLY A 110 -9.03 -0.33 16.41
N PRO A 111 -10.18 -0.94 16.72
CA PRO A 111 -11.10 -1.50 15.71
C PRO A 111 -11.76 -0.43 14.82
N ASP A 112 -11.90 0.80 15.31
CA ASP A 112 -12.52 1.91 14.58
C ASP A 112 -11.47 2.84 13.93
N ASP A 113 -10.22 2.39 13.80
CA ASP A 113 -9.15 3.19 13.21
C ASP A 113 -9.34 3.33 11.69
N PRO A 114 -9.41 4.55 11.13
CA PRO A 114 -9.57 4.76 9.68
C PRO A 114 -8.46 4.14 8.82
N LEU A 115 -7.32 3.78 9.41
CA LEU A 115 -6.28 3.02 8.71
C LEU A 115 -6.78 1.65 8.25
N ILE A 116 -7.70 1.01 8.98
CA ILE A 116 -8.28 -0.28 8.58
C ILE A 116 -9.01 -0.14 7.25
N ASP A 117 -9.86 0.87 7.12
CA ASP A 117 -10.59 1.13 5.88
C ASP A 117 -9.64 1.45 4.73
N ALA A 118 -8.63 2.29 4.98
CA ALA A 118 -7.64 2.64 3.95
C ALA A 118 -6.85 1.41 3.46
N LEU A 119 -6.47 0.50 4.37
CA LEU A 119 -5.81 -0.76 4.03
C LEU A 119 -6.74 -1.70 3.26
N ASN A 120 -8.00 -1.82 3.69
CA ASN A 120 -9.00 -2.65 3.02
C ASN A 120 -9.23 -2.17 1.58
N ARG A 121 -9.29 -0.86 1.32
CA ARG A 121 -9.42 -0.34 -0.06
C ARG A 121 -8.32 -0.81 -1.01
N VAL A 122 -7.08 -0.94 -0.53
CA VAL A 122 -5.96 -1.50 -1.31
C VAL A 122 -6.20 -3.00 -1.56
N VAL A 123 -6.54 -3.74 -0.51
CA VAL A 123 -6.80 -5.19 -0.60
C VAL A 123 -7.97 -5.50 -1.53
N ASP A 124 -9.06 -4.75 -1.43
CA ASP A 124 -10.26 -4.89 -2.24
C ASP A 124 -9.97 -4.66 -3.72
N SER A 125 -9.10 -3.69 -4.05
CA SER A 125 -8.69 -3.44 -5.44
C SER A 125 -7.95 -4.65 -6.02
N TRP A 126 -7.04 -5.26 -5.24
CA TRP A 126 -6.34 -6.47 -5.67
C TRP A 126 -7.25 -7.70 -5.70
N ALA A 127 -8.16 -7.84 -4.74
CA ALA A 127 -9.13 -8.93 -4.70
C ALA A 127 -10.06 -8.89 -5.91
N ALA A 128 -10.56 -7.70 -6.28
CA ALA A 128 -11.36 -7.49 -7.47
C ALA A 128 -10.61 -7.85 -8.76
N MET A 129 -9.31 -7.50 -8.85
CA MET A 129 -8.46 -7.90 -9.97
C MET A 129 -8.30 -9.43 -10.04
N LEU A 130 -8.05 -10.08 -8.89
CA LEU A 130 -7.89 -11.53 -8.79
C LEU A 130 -9.17 -12.31 -9.15
N HIS A 131 -10.36 -11.72 -9.01
CA HIS A 131 -11.60 -12.36 -9.48
C HIS A 131 -11.55 -12.72 -10.97
N GLY A 132 -10.80 -11.98 -11.80
CA GLY A 132 -10.61 -12.29 -13.22
C GLY A 132 -9.88 -13.60 -13.49
N TYR A 133 -9.13 -14.13 -12.52
CA TYR A 133 -8.35 -15.36 -12.63
C TYR A 133 -9.09 -16.61 -12.14
N HIS A 134 -10.30 -16.47 -11.58
CA HIS A 134 -11.12 -17.60 -11.08
C HIS A 134 -10.38 -18.51 -10.08
N ILE A 135 -9.50 -17.92 -9.27
CA ILE A 135 -8.73 -18.61 -8.24
C ILE A 135 -9.67 -19.19 -7.19
N ASP A 136 -9.35 -20.37 -6.68
CA ASP A 136 -10.06 -20.99 -5.55
C ASP A 136 -10.11 -20.01 -4.35
N PRO A 137 -11.28 -19.79 -3.72
CA PRO A 137 -11.38 -18.94 -2.54
C PRO A 137 -10.37 -19.26 -1.43
N ASP A 138 -9.94 -20.51 -1.28
CA ASP A 138 -8.93 -20.90 -0.29
C ASP A 138 -7.51 -20.39 -0.63
N GLN A 139 -7.22 -20.18 -1.93
CA GLN A 139 -5.95 -19.67 -2.43
C GLN A 139 -5.92 -18.14 -2.52
N GLN A 140 -7.06 -17.44 -2.41
CA GLN A 140 -7.13 -15.99 -2.62
C GLN A 140 -6.21 -15.20 -1.66
N ILE A 141 -6.16 -15.60 -0.39
CA ILE A 141 -5.26 -14.96 0.60
C ILE A 141 -3.78 -15.24 0.29
N HIS A 142 -3.46 -16.42 -0.24
CA HIS A 142 -2.11 -16.74 -0.68
C HIS A 142 -1.70 -15.84 -1.85
N ALA A 143 -2.58 -15.66 -2.84
CA ALA A 143 -2.35 -14.78 -3.98
C ALA A 143 -2.18 -13.30 -3.56
N LEU A 144 -3.05 -12.79 -2.68
CA LEU A 144 -2.95 -11.43 -2.16
C LEU A 144 -1.63 -11.17 -1.40
N ARG A 145 -1.20 -12.13 -0.57
CA ARG A 145 0.08 -12.04 0.16
C ARG A 145 1.27 -12.09 -0.79
N MET A 146 1.22 -12.93 -1.83
CA MET A 146 2.26 -13.03 -2.85
C MET A 146 2.37 -11.72 -3.64
N LEU A 147 1.26 -11.19 -4.16
CA LEU A 147 1.23 -9.89 -4.84
C LEU A 147 1.77 -8.77 -3.97
N ARG A 148 1.30 -8.66 -2.72
CA ARG A 148 1.81 -7.66 -1.77
C ARG A 148 3.32 -7.78 -1.63
N THR A 149 3.84 -8.99 -1.42
CA THR A 149 5.26 -9.22 -1.16
C THR A 149 6.11 -8.84 -2.36
N VAL A 150 5.72 -9.32 -3.55
CA VAL A 150 6.51 -9.11 -4.77
C VAL A 150 6.48 -7.65 -5.20
N LEU A 151 5.30 -7.01 -5.22
CA LEU A 151 5.18 -5.60 -5.62
C LEU A 151 5.82 -4.65 -4.60
N HIS A 152 5.61 -4.88 -3.30
CA HIS A 152 6.28 -4.13 -2.25
C HIS A 152 7.80 -4.27 -2.34
N GLY A 153 8.29 -5.50 -2.43
CA GLY A 153 9.72 -5.79 -2.47
C GLY A 153 10.39 -5.18 -3.68
N TYR A 154 9.82 -5.36 -4.87
CA TYR A 154 10.36 -4.80 -6.10
C TYR A 154 10.44 -3.27 -6.04
N ALA A 155 9.33 -2.61 -5.73
CA ALA A 155 9.26 -1.16 -5.74
C ALA A 155 10.10 -0.51 -4.62
N SER A 156 10.17 -1.14 -3.44
CA SER A 156 10.99 -0.64 -2.33
C SER A 156 12.49 -0.81 -2.61
N LEU A 157 12.89 -1.94 -3.20
CA LEU A 157 14.28 -2.15 -3.62
C LEU A 157 14.67 -1.17 -4.72
N GLU A 158 13.79 -0.94 -5.70
CA GLU A 158 14.02 0.01 -6.77
C GLU A 158 14.18 1.44 -6.24
N ALA A 159 13.26 1.90 -5.39
CA ALA A 159 13.31 3.24 -4.79
C ALA A 159 14.59 3.46 -3.96
N ALA A 160 15.14 2.40 -3.36
CA ALA A 160 16.41 2.43 -2.64
C ALA A 160 17.65 2.28 -3.55
N GLY A 161 17.48 2.22 -4.88
CA GLY A 161 18.58 2.02 -5.82
C GLY A 161 19.20 0.62 -5.73
N GLY A 162 18.44 -0.39 -5.32
CA GLY A 162 18.93 -1.76 -5.09
C GLY A 162 19.31 -2.54 -6.36
N PHE A 163 18.92 -2.08 -7.55
CA PHE A 163 19.20 -2.75 -8.82
C PHE A 163 20.43 -2.13 -9.50
N GLN A 164 21.57 -2.82 -9.40
CA GLN A 164 22.89 -2.34 -9.82
C GLN A 164 23.45 -3.07 -11.07
N PHE A 165 22.78 -4.13 -11.53
CA PHE A 165 23.18 -4.84 -12.74
C PHE A 165 22.74 -4.09 -14.00
N ALA A 166 23.47 -4.26 -15.11
CA ALA A 166 23.23 -3.60 -16.39
C ALA A 166 22.06 -4.21 -17.18
N THR A 167 20.92 -4.36 -16.53
CA THR A 167 19.65 -4.80 -17.11
C THR A 167 18.62 -3.71 -16.86
N ASP A 168 17.78 -3.44 -17.85
CA ASP A 168 16.70 -2.47 -17.68
C ASP A 168 15.72 -2.92 -16.58
N ILE A 169 15.36 -1.97 -15.72
CA ILE A 169 14.49 -2.24 -14.57
C ILE A 169 13.05 -2.45 -15.06
N ASP A 170 12.59 -1.73 -16.08
CA ASP A 170 11.26 -1.90 -16.64
C ASP A 170 11.09 -3.27 -17.33
N ASP A 171 12.13 -3.75 -18.01
CA ASP A 171 12.16 -5.12 -18.57
C ASP A 171 12.03 -6.18 -17.47
N SER A 172 12.80 -6.02 -16.37
CA SER A 172 12.77 -6.96 -15.24
C SER A 172 11.41 -6.95 -14.52
N PHE A 173 10.79 -5.77 -14.40
CA PHE A 173 9.45 -5.63 -13.83
C PHE A 173 8.41 -6.31 -14.72
N THR A 174 8.47 -6.08 -16.03
CA THR A 174 7.55 -6.69 -17.00
C THR A 174 7.66 -8.21 -16.97
N TRP A 175 8.88 -8.75 -17.00
CA TRP A 175 9.14 -10.18 -16.89
C TRP A 175 8.54 -10.79 -15.62
N MET A 176 8.67 -10.10 -14.48
CA MET A 176 8.10 -10.54 -13.20
C MET A 176 6.56 -10.56 -13.22
N ILE A 177 5.93 -9.54 -13.81
CA ILE A 177 4.48 -9.49 -13.93
C ILE A 177 3.95 -10.57 -14.86
N ASP A 178 4.61 -10.79 -16.00
CA ASP A 178 4.26 -11.87 -16.92
C ASP A 178 4.37 -13.23 -16.21
N PHE A 179 5.43 -13.46 -15.42
CA PHE A 179 5.58 -14.69 -14.66
C PHE A 179 4.43 -14.93 -13.66
N ILE A 180 4.00 -13.87 -12.96
CA ILE A 180 2.87 -13.94 -12.03
C ILE A 180 1.56 -14.21 -12.80
N ASP A 181 1.32 -13.51 -13.91
CA ASP A 181 0.13 -13.69 -14.75
C ASP A 181 -0.04 -15.16 -15.17
N HIS A 182 1.02 -15.76 -15.74
CA HIS A 182 1.00 -17.18 -16.11
C HIS A 182 0.73 -18.09 -14.91
N GLY A 183 1.39 -17.86 -13.77
CA GLY A 183 1.16 -18.65 -12.56
C GLY A 183 -0.26 -18.56 -12.03
N LEU A 184 -0.90 -17.38 -12.10
CA LEU A 184 -2.28 -17.19 -11.70
C LEU A 184 -3.27 -17.82 -12.69
N GLN A 185 -2.98 -17.81 -13.99
CA GLN A 185 -3.80 -18.48 -15.02
C GLN A 185 -3.74 -20.00 -14.91
N GLU A 186 -2.59 -20.56 -14.53
CA GLU A 186 -2.40 -22.00 -14.37
C GLU A 186 -2.85 -22.53 -13.02
N THR A 187 -3.18 -21.66 -12.05
CA THR A 187 -3.71 -22.07 -10.74
C THR A 187 -5.14 -22.56 -10.93
N PRO A 188 -5.41 -23.88 -10.87
CA PRO A 188 -6.74 -24.39 -11.18
C PRO A 188 -7.71 -24.03 -10.05
N ALA A 189 -8.97 -23.73 -10.40
CA ALA A 189 -10.07 -23.86 -9.46
C ALA A 189 -10.16 -25.33 -9.05
N THR A 190 -9.81 -25.68 -7.81
CA THR A 190 -9.78 -27.07 -7.40
C THR A 190 -11.18 -27.65 -7.53
N SER A 191 -11.35 -28.65 -8.41
CA SER A 191 -12.51 -29.53 -8.35
C SER A 191 -12.38 -30.37 -7.08
N THR A 192 -13.00 -29.92 -5.99
CA THR A 192 -13.24 -30.65 -4.74
C THR A 192 -12.12 -31.60 -4.33
N HIS A 193 -11.10 -31.09 -3.63
CA HIS A 193 -10.25 -31.96 -2.84
C HIS A 193 -11.10 -32.55 -1.70
N SER A 194 -11.49 -33.82 -1.83
CA SER A 194 -12.11 -34.57 -0.75
C SER A 194 -11.17 -34.53 0.46
N ALA A 195 -11.56 -33.81 1.49
CA ALA A 195 -10.78 -33.73 2.72
C ALA A 195 -10.55 -35.14 3.29
N PRO A 196 -9.32 -35.52 3.69
CA PRO A 196 -9.16 -36.70 4.51
C PRO A 196 -9.85 -36.45 5.85
N SER A 197 -10.76 -37.37 6.22
CA SER A 197 -11.55 -37.37 7.45
C SER A 197 -10.66 -37.06 8.65
N ARG A 198 -10.76 -35.85 9.21
CA ARG A 198 -10.14 -35.56 10.50
C ARG A 198 -11.00 -36.18 11.60
N THR A 199 -10.47 -37.26 12.16
CA THR A 199 -10.90 -37.85 13.43
C THR A 199 -10.94 -36.76 14.50
N THR A 200 -12.10 -36.68 15.15
CA THR A 200 -12.43 -35.82 16.29
C THR A 200 -11.59 -36.12 17.54
N ALA A 201 -11.09 -35.08 18.22
CA ALA A 201 -10.88 -35.02 19.68
C ALA A 201 -10.57 -33.56 20.12
N PRO A 202 -10.75 -33.16 21.40
CA PRO A 202 -11.68 -32.09 21.76
C PRO A 202 -11.05 -30.81 22.32
N ASP A 203 -11.93 -29.80 22.38
CA ASP A 203 -11.97 -28.57 23.18
C ASP A 203 -10.86 -28.33 24.20
N VAL A 204 -10.20 -27.17 24.11
CA VAL A 204 -9.66 -26.45 25.27
C VAL A 204 -9.80 -24.94 25.06
N THR A 205 -10.69 -24.36 25.86
CA THR A 205 -10.86 -22.94 26.15
C THR A 205 -9.61 -22.38 26.84
N LEU A 206 -9.22 -21.14 26.51
CA LEU A 206 -8.92 -20.06 27.45
C LEU A 206 -8.96 -18.71 26.69
#